data_AF-A0A2M7A5E6-F1
#
_entry.id   AF-A0A2M7A5E6-F1
#
_cell.length_a   1.000
_cell.length_b   1.000
_cell.length_c   1.000
_cell.angle_alpha   90.00
_cell.angle_beta   90.00
_cell.angle_gamma   90.00
#
_symmetry.space_group_name_H-M   'P 1'
#
loop_
_entity.id
_entity.type
_entity.pdbx_description
1 polymer ?
#
loop_
_entity_poly.entity_id
_entity_poly.type
_entity_poly.pdbx_seq_one_letter_code
_entity_poly.pdbx_strand_id
1 'polypeptide(L)' 'MNISEEEIYELKPMCNCCRKRVSRIILPHSDFNESGDYLFHCKLSGKITKIKNIDEIVRTGRQEPES' A
#
# COMPACT_ATOMS: atom_id res chain seq x y z
N MET A 1 -12.84 0.71 -9.38
CA MET A 1 -13.86 0.17 -8.45
C MET A 1 -14.08 1.18 -7.34
N ASN A 2 -15.24 1.26 -6.68
CA ASN A 2 -15.33 2.00 -5.41
C ASN A 2 -14.92 1.03 -4.30
N ILE A 3 -13.65 1.03 -3.94
CA ILE A 3 -13.16 0.30 -2.77
C ILE A 3 -13.35 1.15 -1.51
N SER A 4 -13.80 0.53 -0.42
CA SER A 4 -13.90 1.21 0.87
C SER A 4 -12.54 1.36 1.55
N GLU A 5 -12.39 2.36 2.40
CA GLU A 5 -11.17 2.55 3.19
C GLU A 5 -10.94 1.39 4.17
N GLU A 6 -12.01 0.81 4.71
CA GLU A 6 -11.97 -0.37 5.58
C GLU A 6 -11.32 -1.57 4.86
N GLU A 7 -11.72 -1.82 3.61
CA GLU A 7 -11.08 -2.85 2.78
C GLU A 7 -9.59 -2.55 2.59
N ILE A 8 -9.21 -1.29 2.36
CA ILE A 8 -7.81 -0.89 2.19
C ILE A 8 -7.00 -1.06 3.48
N TYR A 9 -7.56 -0.79 4.65
CA TYR A 9 -6.89 -0.97 5.94
C TYR A 9 -6.60 -2.44 6.25
N GLU A 10 -7.48 -3.34 5.85
CA GLU A 10 -7.31 -4.78 6.01
C GLU A 10 -6.32 -5.37 4.99
N LEU A 11 -6.01 -4.65 3.91
CA LEU A 11 -4.96 -5.07 2.98
C LEU A 11 -3.62 -5.09 3.70
N LYS A 12 -3.07 -6.31 3.81
CA LYS A 12 -1.68 -6.58 4.24
C LYS A 12 -0.88 -7.06 3.03
N PRO A 13 -0.63 -6.21 2.01
CA PRO A 13 0.00 -6.64 0.78
C PRO A 13 1.41 -7.17 1.02
N MET A 14 1.82 -8.13 0.20
CA MET A 14 3.18 -8.63 0.26
C MET A 14 4.14 -7.57 -0.27
N CYS A 15 5.14 -7.21 0.52
CA CYS A 15 6.24 -6.37 0.06
C CYS A 15 7.12 -7.14 -0.93
N ASN A 16 7.46 -6.54 -2.06
CA ASN A 16 8.30 -7.20 -3.06
C ASN A 16 9.76 -7.37 -2.60
N CYS A 17 10.25 -6.42 -1.78
CA CYS A 17 11.60 -6.47 -1.24
C CYS A 17 11.73 -7.52 -0.13
N CYS A 18 10.90 -7.48 0.91
CA CYS A 18 11.02 -8.39 2.06
C CYS A 18 10.19 -9.68 1.93
N ARG A 19 9.35 -9.80 0.90
CA ARG A 19 8.45 -10.93 0.62
C ARG A 19 7.55 -11.33 1.79
N LYS A 20 7.25 -10.39 2.69
CA LYS A 20 6.39 -10.59 3.88
C LYS A 20 5.14 -9.71 3.81
N ARG A 21 4.04 -10.19 4.41
CA ARG A 21 2.74 -9.50 4.53
C ARG A 21 2.65 -8.66 5.81
N VAL A 22 3.62 -7.77 5.97
CA VAL A 22 3.76 -6.89 7.15
C VAL A 22 3.74 -5.42 6.74
N SER A 23 3.12 -5.14 5.60
CA SER A 23 2.96 -3.79 5.09
C SER A 23 1.66 -3.16 5.56
N ARG A 24 1.54 -1.85 5.38
CA ARG A 24 0.30 -1.09 5.48
C ARG A 24 0.16 -0.19 4.26
N ILE A 25 -1.07 0.10 3.89
CA ILE A 25 -1.38 1.17 2.94
C ILE A 25 -1.69 2.43 3.74
N ILE A 26 -1.13 3.56 3.31
CA ILE A 26 -1.40 4.89 3.84
C ILE A 26 -2.34 5.58 2.84
N LEU A 27 -3.45 6.08 3.35
CA LEU A 27 -4.48 6.71 2.53
C LEU A 27 -4.06 8.13 2.10
N PRO A 28 -4.48 8.59 0.92
CA PRO A 28 -4.24 9.94 0.40
C PRO A 28 -4.53 11.08 1.39
N HIS A 29 -5.63 10.95 2.13
CA HIS A 29 -6.15 11.99 3.02
C HIS A 29 -5.69 11.82 4.48
N SER A 30 -4.78 10.88 4.75
CA SER A 30 -4.25 10.70 6.11
C SER A 30 -3.50 11.96 6.55
N ASP A 31 -3.69 12.41 7.80
CA ASP A 31 -3.05 13.62 8.37
C ASP A 31 -1.52 13.66 8.22
N PHE A 32 -0.88 12.49 8.11
CA PHE A 32 0.57 12.35 7.97
C PHE A 32 1.03 12.11 6.53
N ASN A 33 0.14 12.26 5.55
CA ASN A 33 0.41 12.02 4.14
C ASN A 33 0.30 13.32 3.31
N GLU A 34 1.40 14.06 3.22
CA GLU A 34 1.47 15.30 2.45
C GLU A 34 1.40 15.08 0.93
N SER A 35 1.58 13.84 0.45
CA SER A 35 1.60 13.55 -0.99
C SER A 35 0.23 13.57 -1.66
N GLY A 36 -0.84 13.31 -0.89
CA GLY A 36 -2.18 13.10 -1.46
C GLY A 36 -2.31 11.81 -2.30
N ASP A 37 -1.33 10.91 -2.25
CA ASP A 37 -1.32 9.64 -2.98
C ASP A 37 -1.51 8.44 -2.04
N TYR A 38 -1.92 7.30 -2.58
CA TYR A 38 -1.82 6.04 -1.85
C TYR A 38 -0.33 5.68 -1.66
N LEU A 39 0.09 5.43 -0.43
CA LEU A 39 1.47 5.01 -0.15
C LEU A 39 1.51 3.60 0.43
N PHE A 40 2.51 2.84 0.02
CA PHE A 40 2.85 1.55 0.60
C PHE A 40 3.95 1.76 1.63
N HIS A 41 3.77 1.24 2.85
CA HIS A 41 4.78 1.25 3.89
C HIS A 41 5.11 -0.17 4.36
N CYS A 42 6.37 -0.59 4.17
CA CYS A 42 6.88 -1.84 4.70
C CYS A 42 7.36 -1.67 6.15
N LYS A 43 6.70 -2.31 7.13
CA LYS A 43 7.10 -2.17 8.55
C LYS A 43 8.47 -2.78 8.89
N LEU A 44 9.05 -3.60 8.01
CA LEU A 44 10.37 -4.21 8.25
C LEU A 44 11.52 -3.37 7.71
N SER A 45 11.40 -2.90 6.47
CA SER A 45 12.44 -2.05 5.87
C SER A 45 12.26 -0.57 6.20
N GLY A 46 11.07 -0.17 6.68
CA GLY A 46 10.69 1.22 6.86
C GLY A 46 10.46 1.96 5.53
N LYS A 47 10.62 1.29 4.38
CA LYS A 47 10.51 1.91 3.07
C LYS A 47 9.06 2.34 2.81
N ILE A 48 8.91 3.58 2.37
CA ILE A 48 7.65 4.17 1.92
C ILE A 48 7.75 4.43 0.41
N THR A 49 6.76 3.98 -0.35
CA THR A 49 6.73 4.13 -1.80
C THR A 49 5.32 4.47 -2.27
N LYS A 50 5.19 5.32 -3.28
CA LYS A 50 3.90 5.59 -3.92
C LYS A 50 3.33 4.33 -4.59
N ILE A 51 2.03 4.10 -4.43
CA ILE A 51 1.26 3.08 -5.13
C ILE A 51 0.72 3.71 -6.42
N LYS A 52 1.03 3.14 -7.59
CA LYS A 52 0.53 3.66 -8.87
C LYS A 52 -0.87 3.14 -9.15
N ASN A 53 -1.16 1.89 -8.78
CA ASN A 53 -2.44 1.25 -9.01
C ASN A 53 -2.94 0.50 -7.76
N ILE A 54 -3.79 1.14 -6.96
CA ILE A 54 -4.38 0.52 -5.77
C ILE A 54 -5.28 -0.67 -6.13
N ASP A 55 -6.04 -0.58 -7.23
CA ASP A 55 -6.95 -1.65 -7.67
C ASP A 55 -6.20 -2.96 -7.99
N GLU A 56 -4.95 -2.88 -8.46
CA GLU A 56 -4.11 -4.06 -8.67
C GLU A 56 -3.69 -4.71 -7.35
N ILE A 57 -3.32 -3.90 -6.35
CA ILE A 57 -2.93 -4.40 -5.03
C ILE A 57 -4.11 -5.10 -4.35
N VAL A 58 -5.31 -4.52 -4.48
CA VAL A 58 -6.56 -5.10 -3.94
C VAL A 58 -6.81 -6.48 -4.55
N ARG A 59 -6.68 -6.59 -5.87
CA ARG A 59 -6.96 -7.83 -6.60
C ARG A 59 -5.92 -8.92 -6.33
N THR A 60 -4.64 -8.55 -6.21
CA THR A 60 -3.53 -9.51 -6.16
C THR A 60 -2.97 -9.74 -4.75
N GLY A 61 -3.20 -8.80 -3.83
CA GLY A 61 -2.55 -8.74 -2.52
C GLY A 61 -1.05 -8.51 -2.58
N ARG A 62 -0.52 -7.99 -3.69
CA ARG A 62 0.92 -7.77 -3.91
C ARG A 62 1.18 -6.31 -4.26
N GLN A 63 2.29 -5.78 -3.76
CA GLN A 63 2.80 -4.50 -4.22
C GLN A 63 3.18 -4.60 -5.71
N GLU A 64 2.96 -3.55 -6.51
CA GLU A 64 3.49 -3.50 -7.88
C GLU A 64 5.03 -3.62 -7.88
N PRO A 65 5.65 -4.21 -8.91
CA PRO A 65 7.10 -4.19 -9.03
C PRO A 65 7.60 -2.75 -9.12
N GLU A 66 8.67 -2.43 -8.37
CA GLU A 66 9.37 -1.16 -8.53
C GLU A 66 9.94 -1.14 -9.96
N SER A 67 9.48 -0.17 -10.77
CA SER A 67 9.99 0.07 -12.12
C SER A 67 11.33 0.78 -12.07
#